data_AF-A0A1G3KDS1-F1
#
_entry.id   AF-A0A1G3KDS1-F1
#
_cell.length_a   1.000
_cell.length_b   1.000
_cell.length_c   1.000
_cell.angle_alpha   90.00
_cell.angle_beta   90.00
_cell.angle_gamma   90.00
#
_symmetry.space_group_name_H-M   'P 1'
#
loop_
_entity.id
_entity.type
_entity.pdbx_description
1 polymer ?
#
loop_
_entity_poly.entity_id
_entity_poly.type
_entity_poly.pdbx_seq_one_letter_code
_entity_poly.pdbx_strand_id
1 'polypeptide(L)'
;MPSSFTLGTHFEGFIKQQVNTGRYASASEVIRDSLRLLEEQDAMRQARLEALRAEIDLGASSGTGIPAEQAFANARARIADIAAANKEQ
;
A
#
# COMPACT_ATOMS: atom_id res chain seq x y z
N MET A 1 24.91 5.61 21.70
CA MET A 1 25.19 7.06 21.84
C MET A 1 23.93 7.82 21.46
N PRO A 2 23.57 8.93 22.14
CA PRO A 2 22.46 9.76 21.67
C PRO A 2 22.85 10.39 20.33
N SER A 3 22.03 10.15 19.30
CA SER A 3 22.17 10.83 18.01
C SER A 3 21.48 12.18 18.09
N SER A 4 22.18 13.24 17.66
CA SER A 4 21.65 14.60 17.59
C SER A 4 21.31 14.94 16.15
N PHE A 5 20.14 15.53 15.91
CA PHE A 5 19.65 15.89 14.59
C PHE A 5 19.06 17.30 14.61
N THR A 6 19.28 18.07 13.55
CA THR A 6 18.64 19.37 13.34
C THR A 6 17.41 19.18 12.46
N LEU A 7 16.22 19.47 13.01
CA LEU A 7 14.93 19.18 12.36
C LEU A 7 14.23 20.43 11.80
N GLY A 8 14.75 21.61 12.12
CA GLY A 8 14.16 22.88 11.71
C GLY A 8 12.93 23.27 12.55
N THR A 9 12.54 24.54 12.43
CA THR A 9 11.56 25.17 13.34
C THR A 9 10.20 24.48 13.36
N HIS A 10 9.73 23.99 12.21
CA HIS A 10 8.43 23.33 12.11
C HIS A 10 8.37 22.04 12.96
N PHE A 11 9.30 21.12 12.74
CA PHE A 11 9.29 19.83 13.43
C PHE A 11 9.70 19.95 14.89
N GLU A 12 10.58 20.89 15.24
CA GLU A 12 10.86 21.21 16.64
C GLU A 12 9.61 21.70 17.37
N GLY A 13 8.82 22.58 16.74
CA GLY A 13 7.54 23.06 17.28
C GLY A 13 6.53 21.92 17.45
N PHE A 14 6.40 21.06 16.44
CA PHE A 14 5.55 19.87 16.49
C PHE A 14 5.95 18.93 17.63
N ILE A 15 7.22 18.57 17.75
CA ILE A 15 7.72 17.68 18.82
C ILE A 15 7.45 18.30 20.19
N LYS A 16 7.73 19.60 20.38
CA LYS A 16 7.42 20.31 21.62
C LYS A 16 5.93 20.23 21.95
N GLN A 17 5.05 20.44 20.97
CA GLN A 17 3.60 20.31 21.16
C GLN A 17 3.22 18.90 21.60
N GLN A 18 3.73 17.85 20.94
CA GLN A 18 3.42 16.46 21.26
C GLN A 18 3.85 16.04 22.68
N VAL A 19 4.96 16.61 23.17
CA VAL A 19 5.42 16.39 24.55
C VAL A 19 4.60 17.22 25.53
N ASN A 20 4.32 18.49 25.22
CA ASN A 20 3.57 19.39 26.10
C ASN A 20 2.12 18.95 26.31
N THR A 21 1.51 18.27 25.33
CA THR A 21 0.16 17.66 25.49
C THR A 21 0.18 16.39 26.33
N GLY A 22 1.36 15.90 26.71
CA GLY A 22 1.52 14.65 27.46
C GLY A 22 1.34 13.38 26.63
N ARG A 23 1.20 13.50 25.30
CA ARG A 23 1.07 12.32 24.42
C ARG A 23 2.35 11.48 24.38
N TYR A 24 3.50 12.12 24.53
CA TYR A 24 4.80 11.45 24.60
C TYR A 24 5.63 12.04 25.75
N ALA A 25 6.46 11.20 26.39
CA ALA A 25 7.28 11.62 27.52
C ALA A 25 8.57 12.35 27.10
N SER A 26 9.01 12.19 25.84
CA SER A 26 10.23 12.83 25.34
C SER A 26 10.26 12.99 23.83
N ALA A 27 11.11 13.90 23.33
CA ALA A 27 11.37 14.04 21.90
C ALA A 27 11.88 12.75 21.25
N SER A 28 12.74 12.00 21.95
CA SER A 28 13.27 10.72 21.46
C SER A 28 12.19 9.65 21.31
N GLU A 29 11.09 9.75 22.06
CA GLU A 29 9.93 8.87 21.89
C GLU A 29 9.13 9.24 20.65
N VAL A 30 8.84 10.52 20.44
CA VAL A 30 8.16 11.03 19.23
C VAL A 30 8.91 10.61 17.96
N ILE A 31 10.24 10.76 17.95
CA ILE A 31 11.08 10.42 16.80
C ILE A 31 11.05 8.91 16.54
N ARG A 32 11.19 8.08 17.58
CA ARG A 32 11.14 6.61 17.43
C ARG A 32 9.80 6.13 16.90
N ASP A 33 8.71 6.71 17.39
CA ASP A 33 7.37 6.37 16.93
C ASP A 33 7.14 6.79 15.47
N SER A 34 7.59 8.00 15.11
CA SER A 34 7.57 8.50 13.73
C SER A 34 8.38 7.61 12.77
N LEU A 35 9.57 7.16 13.19
CA LEU A 35 10.41 6.27 12.38
C LEU A 35 9.81 4.88 12.23
N ARG A 36 9.15 4.34 13.26
CA ARG A 36 8.42 3.07 13.16
C ARG A 36 7.29 3.18 12.14
N LEU A 37 6.52 4.26 12.19
CA LEU A 37 5.46 4.50 11.21
C LEU A 37 6.02 4.62 9.78
N LEU A 38 7.17 5.28 9.61
CA LEU A 38 7.85 5.38 8.31
C LEU A 38 8.29 3.99 7.81
N GLU A 39 8.90 3.18 8.67
CA GLU A 39 9.32 1.81 8.35
C GLU A 39 8.14 0.94 7.93
N GLU A 40 7.01 1.01 8.65
CA GLU A 40 5.78 0.28 8.30
C GLU A 40 5.22 0.73 6.93
N GLN A 41 5.20 2.04 6.67
CA GLN A 41 4.75 2.57 5.37
C GLN A 41 5.66 2.14 4.22
N ASP A 42 6.98 2.15 4.44
CA ASP A 42 7.97 1.73 3.44
C ASP A 42 7.84 0.23 3.15
N ALA A 43 7.69 -0.60 4.18
CA ALA A 43 7.44 -2.03 4.04
C ALA A 43 6.14 -2.32 3.25
N MET A 44 5.05 -1.61 3.57
CA MET A 44 3.80 -1.73 2.83
C MET A 44 3.93 -1.28 1.36
N ARG A 45 4.65 -0.18 1.11
CA ARG A 45 4.88 0.31 -0.25
C ARG A 45 5.68 -0.70 -1.06
N GLN A 46 6.72 -1.27 -0.46
CA GLN A 46 7.56 -2.26 -1.10
C GLN A 46 6.77 -3.53 -1.46
N ALA A 47 5.99 -4.05 -0.51
CA ALA A 47 5.13 -5.21 -0.76
C ALA A 47 4.11 -4.97 -1.89
N ARG A 48 3.52 -3.76 -1.96
CA ARG A 48 2.61 -3.39 -3.06
C ARG A 48 3.31 -3.34 -4.41
N LEU A 49 4.53 -2.81 -4.45
CA LEU A 49 5.32 -2.76 -5.69
C LEU A 49 5.74 -4.15 -6.15
N GLU A 50 6.12 -5.02 -5.23
CA GLU A 50 6.45 -6.42 -5.54
C GLU A 50 5.25 -7.18 -6.08
N ALA A 51 4.08 -7.04 -5.44
CA ALA A 51 2.83 -7.63 -5.94
C ALA A 51 2.47 -7.10 -7.33
N LEU A 52 2.57 -5.79 -7.56
CA LEU A 52 2.28 -5.20 -8.87
C LEU A 52 3.23 -5.70 -9.96
N ARG A 53 4.54 -5.82 -9.65
CA ARG A 53 5.53 -6.38 -10.58
C ARG A 53 5.20 -7.83 -10.94
N ALA A 54 4.86 -8.64 -9.93
CA ALA A 54 4.47 -10.03 -10.16
C ALA A 54 3.23 -10.17 -11.05
N GLU A 55 2.19 -9.33 -10.86
CA GLU A 55 1.00 -9.31 -11.71
C GLU A 55 1.31 -8.86 -13.15
N ILE A 56 2.21 -7.89 -13.32
CA ILE A 56 2.68 -7.47 -14.65
C ILE A 56 3.42 -8.61 -15.34
N ASP A 57 4.32 -9.31 -14.63
CA ASP A 57 5.09 -10.43 -15.18
C ASP A 57 4.18 -11.61 -15.55
N LEU A 58 3.17 -11.89 -14.71
CA LEU A 58 2.13 -12.87 -15.01
C LEU A 58 1.32 -12.48 -16.25
N GLY A 59 0.91 -11.22 -16.36
CA GLY A 59 0.21 -10.70 -17.54
C GLY A 59 1.08 -10.75 -18.80
N ALA A 60 2.34 -10.36 -18.71
CA ALA A 60 3.28 -10.36 -19.83
C ALA A 60 3.59 -11.78 -20.33
N SER A 61 3.60 -12.77 -19.43
CA SER A 61 3.81 -14.18 -19.77
C SER A 61 2.51 -14.94 -20.11
N SER A 62 1.34 -14.29 -20.05
CA SER A 62 0.03 -14.93 -20.27
C SER A 62 -0.30 -15.25 -21.73
N GLY A 63 0.58 -14.88 -22.66
CA GLY A 63 0.42 -15.12 -24.09
C GLY A 63 0.04 -13.85 -24.87
N THR A 64 -0.43 -14.05 -26.10
CA THR A 64 -0.78 -12.93 -26.98
C THR A 64 -2.08 -12.28 -26.56
N GLY A 65 -2.09 -10.95 -26.53
CA GLY A 65 -3.33 -10.19 -26.34
C GLY A 65 -4.36 -10.49 -27.43
N ILE A 66 -5.63 -10.41 -27.05
CA ILE A 66 -6.78 -10.55 -27.95
C ILE A 66 -7.48 -9.19 -28.13
N PRO A 67 -8.23 -8.97 -29.23
CA PRO A 67 -9.05 -7.77 -29.41
C PRO A 67 -10.03 -7.57 -28.26
N ALA A 68 -10.28 -6.31 -27.88
CA ALA A 68 -11.15 -5.96 -26.76
C ALA A 68 -12.57 -6.50 -26.94
N GLU A 69 -13.12 -6.43 -28.16
CA GLU A 69 -14.44 -6.94 -28.49
C GLU A 69 -14.56 -8.44 -28.18
N GLN A 70 -13.52 -9.21 -28.50
CA GLN A 70 -13.45 -10.64 -28.22
C GLN A 70 -13.34 -10.91 -26.72
N ALA A 71 -12.49 -10.16 -26.00
CA ALA A 71 -12.36 -10.28 -24.55
C ALA A 71 -13.69 -10.03 -23.83
N PHE A 72 -14.41 -8.97 -24.21
CA PHE A 72 -15.71 -8.66 -23.62
C PHE A 72 -16.80 -9.68 -23.98
N ALA A 73 -16.78 -10.24 -25.20
CA ALA A 73 -17.68 -11.31 -25.59
C ALA A 73 -17.46 -12.57 -24.72
N ASN A 74 -16.20 -12.98 -24.54
CA ASN A 74 -15.84 -14.12 -23.70
C ASN A 74 -16.26 -13.89 -22.24
N ALA A 75 -16.03 -12.70 -21.69
CA ALA A 75 -16.42 -12.35 -20.33
C ALA A 75 -17.95 -12.41 -20.13
N ARG A 76 -18.73 -11.85 -21.06
CA ARG A 76 -20.21 -11.90 -20.99
C ARG A 76 -20.75 -13.33 -21.08
N ALA A 77 -20.21 -14.15 -21.98
CA ALA A 77 -20.59 -15.55 -22.10
C ALA A 77 -20.34 -16.29 -20.77
N ARG A 78 -19.16 -16.10 -20.16
CA ARG A 78 -18.83 -16.73 -18.89
C ARG A 78 -19.74 -16.32 -17.74
N ILE A 79 -20.13 -15.04 -17.67
CA ILE A 79 -21.07 -14.54 -16.67
C ILE A 79 -22.46 -15.16 -16.87
N ALA A 80 -22.92 -15.28 -18.11
CA ALA A 80 -24.21 -15.91 -18.43
C ALA A 80 -24.24 -17.39 -18.03
N ASP A 81 -23.16 -18.14 -18.30
CA ASP A 81 -23.02 -19.54 -17.91
C ASP A 81 -23.12 -19.73 -16.39
N ILE A 82 -22.42 -18.89 -15.63
CA ILE A 82 -22.45 -18.91 -14.15
C ILE A 82 -23.87 -18.59 -13.64
N ALA A 83 -24.53 -17.60 -14.25
CA ALA A 83 -25.88 -17.22 -13.87
C ALA A 83 -26.93 -18.31 -14.19
N ALA A 84 -26.75 -19.06 -15.27
CA ALA A 84 -27.61 -20.19 -15.62
C ALA A 84 -27.40 -21.37 -14.65
N ALA A 85 -26.15 -21.71 -14.34
CA ALA A 85 -25.83 -22.79 -13.40
C ALA A 85 -26.40 -22.56 -11.99
N ASN A 86 -26.46 -21.31 -11.54
CA ASN A 86 -27.04 -20.94 -10.24
C ASN A 86 -28.58 -20.92 -10.23
N LYS A 87 -29.25 -20.99 -11.38
CA LYS A 87 -30.73 -21.06 -11.47
C LYS A 87 -31.26 -22.49 -11.47
N GLU A 88 -30.42 -23.47 -11.77
CA GLU A 88 -30.78 -24.90 -11.78
C GLU A 88 -30.49 -25.60 -10.43
N GLN A 89 -29.95 -24.87 -9.45
CA GLN A 89 -29.82 -25.28 -8.04
C GLN A 89 -30.92 -24.66 -7.19
#